data_AF-A0A3S1H896-F1
#
_entry.id   AF-A0A3S1H896-F1
#
_cell.length_a   1.000
_cell.length_b   1.000
_cell.length_c   1.000
_cell.angle_alpha   90.00
_cell.angle_beta   90.00
_cell.angle_gamma   90.00
#
_symmetry.space_group_name_H-M   'P 1'
#
loop_
_entity.id
_entity.type
_entity.pdbx_description
1 polymer ?
#
loop_
_entity_poly.entity_id
_entity_poly.type
_entity_poly.pdbx_seq_one_letter_code
_entity_poly.pdbx_strand_id
1 'polypeptide(L)'
;AIVTNTGIHRDIIDVGWPSAAAIAFGSSVGLWVIPVGILVNIVLLLTRMTRTLNVDVWNFWHFAFVGSLVVAATDNLAYGIAVAALVAALSLLFADWSARAVQQFYGVPGISVPHLASAQILPIAIVLNWIMDRIPGINRININTDTIERRFGVFGEPVVMGLIIGLVLGAIAFYNAGDLSVVLAKVLGTGMTLAAVMLLLPRMVKILMEGLIPVSDAAQAFVRKRTGDRELLVGLDSAILIGHPAAISSSLILVPIAIILSIILPGNRVI
;
A
#
# COMPACT_ATOMS: atom_id res chain seq x y z
N ALA A 1 -3.76 -23.69 -0.76
CA ALA A 1 -4.83 -24.38 -1.51
C ALA A 1 -4.47 -24.47 -2.98
N ILE A 2 -4.43 -23.35 -3.73
CA ILE A 2 -4.10 -23.34 -5.18
C ILE A 2 -2.84 -24.16 -5.47
N VAL A 3 -1.70 -23.85 -4.87
CA VAL A 3 -0.41 -24.59 -5.02
C VAL A 3 -0.59 -26.10 -4.80
N THR A 4 -1.09 -26.50 -3.64
CA THR A 4 -1.26 -27.90 -3.21
C THR A 4 -2.21 -28.68 -4.12
N ASN A 5 -3.29 -28.03 -4.56
CA ASN A 5 -4.41 -28.67 -5.25
C ASN A 5 -4.20 -28.72 -6.77
N THR A 6 -3.52 -27.74 -7.35
CA THR A 6 -3.28 -27.68 -8.80
C THR A 6 -1.98 -28.37 -9.22
N GLY A 7 -1.14 -28.81 -8.27
CA GLY A 7 0.15 -29.44 -8.55
C GLY A 7 1.22 -28.46 -9.02
N ILE A 8 1.02 -27.15 -8.82
CA ILE A 8 2.02 -26.14 -9.15
C ILE A 8 3.17 -26.23 -8.13
N HIS A 9 4.38 -26.53 -8.61
CA HIS A 9 5.59 -26.50 -7.79
C HIS A 9 6.25 -25.11 -7.88
N ARG A 10 5.95 -24.24 -6.91
CA ARG A 10 6.71 -23.01 -6.63
C ARG A 10 7.33 -23.14 -5.25
N ASP A 11 8.60 -22.81 -5.13
CA ASP A 11 9.42 -23.05 -3.94
C ASP A 11 9.72 -21.78 -3.12
N ILE A 12 9.20 -20.62 -3.56
CA ILE A 12 9.23 -19.36 -2.83
C ILE A 12 7.80 -18.92 -2.55
N ILE A 13 7.52 -18.59 -1.28
CA ILE A 13 6.22 -18.10 -0.82
C ILE A 13 6.35 -16.61 -0.55
N ASP A 14 5.44 -15.80 -1.12
CA ASP A 14 5.28 -14.42 -0.67
C ASP A 14 4.59 -14.41 0.70
N VAL A 15 5.38 -14.12 1.73
CA VAL A 15 4.93 -14.03 3.13
C VAL A 15 4.26 -12.70 3.45
N GLY A 16 4.23 -11.77 2.48
CA GLY A 16 3.66 -10.44 2.63
C GLY A 16 4.56 -9.47 3.39
N TRP A 17 4.11 -8.22 3.40
CA TRP A 17 4.83 -7.11 4.03
C TRP A 17 5.04 -7.24 5.55
N PRO A 18 4.17 -7.88 6.37
CA PRO A 18 4.41 -7.95 7.82
C PRO A 18 5.64 -8.78 8.16
N SER A 19 5.87 -9.88 7.45
CA SER A 19 7.05 -10.72 7.62
C SER A 19 8.32 -10.00 7.16
N ALA A 20 8.25 -9.26 6.05
CA ALA A 20 9.37 -8.42 5.60
C ALA A 20 9.72 -7.34 6.63
N ALA A 21 8.71 -6.70 7.25
CA ALA A 21 8.91 -5.71 8.31
C ALA A 21 9.56 -6.32 9.55
N ALA A 22 9.13 -7.51 9.97
CA ALA A 22 9.72 -8.23 11.10
C ALA A 22 11.21 -8.57 10.85
N ILE A 23 11.54 -9.02 9.64
CA ILE A 23 12.93 -9.28 9.24
C ILE A 23 13.75 -7.98 9.22
N ALA A 24 13.18 -6.89 8.67
CA ALA A 24 13.84 -5.60 8.60
C ALA A 24 14.18 -5.05 9.99
N PHE A 25 13.25 -5.08 10.94
CA PHE A 25 13.48 -4.62 12.30
C PHE A 25 14.38 -5.55 13.11
N GLY A 26 14.37 -6.86 12.82
CA GLY A 26 15.28 -7.82 13.44
C GLY A 26 16.72 -7.72 12.95
N SER A 27 17.00 -6.94 11.91
CA SER A 27 18.33 -6.78 11.34
C SER A 27 19.24 -5.84 12.16
N SER A 28 20.53 -5.87 11.86
CA SER A 28 21.52 -4.90 12.39
C SER A 28 21.21 -3.45 11.99
N VAL A 29 20.57 -3.22 10.83
CA VAL A 29 20.11 -1.89 10.40
C VAL A 29 18.87 -1.46 11.16
N GLY A 30 17.99 -2.40 11.50
CA GLY A 30 16.74 -2.18 12.22
C GLY A 30 16.94 -1.48 13.57
N LEU A 31 18.04 -1.78 14.27
CA LEU A 31 18.41 -1.09 15.52
C LEU A 31 18.70 0.40 15.31
N TRP A 32 19.35 0.76 14.20
CA TRP A 32 19.82 2.13 13.92
C TRP A 32 18.84 2.96 13.10
N VAL A 33 17.88 2.33 12.41
CA VAL A 33 16.99 3.03 11.47
C VAL A 33 16.15 4.11 12.15
N ILE A 34 15.70 3.87 13.39
CA ILE A 34 14.84 4.79 14.14
C ILE A 34 15.58 6.10 14.45
N PRO A 35 16.72 6.09 15.18
CA PRO A 35 17.44 7.32 15.46
C PRO A 35 17.91 8.03 14.18
N VAL A 36 18.34 7.26 13.17
CA VAL A 36 18.79 7.83 11.88
C VAL A 36 17.64 8.49 11.12
N GLY A 37 16.49 7.85 11.00
CA GLY A 37 15.34 8.41 10.29
C GLY A 37 14.76 9.64 11.00
N ILE A 38 14.75 9.66 12.33
CA ILE A 38 14.35 10.85 13.11
C ILE A 38 15.35 11.99 12.84
N LEU A 39 16.65 11.70 12.88
CA LEU A 39 17.68 12.68 12.60
C LEU A 39 17.55 13.25 11.18
N VAL A 40 17.36 12.39 10.17
CA VAL A 40 17.11 12.81 8.78
C VAL A 40 15.88 13.69 8.70
N ASN A 41 14.79 13.32 9.36
CA ASN A 41 13.58 14.14 9.33
C ASN A 41 13.80 15.51 9.95
N ILE A 42 14.45 15.59 11.13
CA ILE A 42 14.79 16.86 11.79
C ILE A 42 15.68 17.70 10.87
N VAL A 43 16.72 17.12 10.27
CA VAL A 43 17.63 17.82 9.35
C VAL A 43 16.85 18.41 8.18
N LEU A 44 16.00 17.65 7.51
CA LEU A 44 15.20 18.14 6.37
C LEU A 44 14.19 19.22 6.78
N LEU A 45 13.64 19.14 8.00
CA LEU A 45 12.79 20.19 8.56
C LEU A 45 13.60 21.46 8.84
N LEU A 46 14.80 21.36 9.41
CA LEU A 46 15.66 22.52 9.68
C LEU A 46 16.16 23.18 8.39
N THR A 47 16.54 22.39 7.39
CA THR A 47 16.98 22.90 6.07
C THR A 47 15.84 23.33 5.16
N ARG A 48 14.58 23.18 5.59
CA ARG A 48 13.36 23.52 4.83
C ARG A 48 13.19 22.74 3.53
N MET A 49 13.78 21.56 3.44
CA MET A 49 13.61 20.67 2.29
C MET A 49 12.26 19.93 2.32
N THR A 50 11.66 19.77 3.49
CA THR A 50 10.31 19.19 3.66
C THR A 50 9.53 19.96 4.71
N ARG A 51 8.20 19.89 4.61
CA ARG A 51 7.25 20.27 5.66
C ARG A 51 6.75 19.07 6.45
N THR A 52 7.06 17.85 6.03
CA THR A 52 6.54 16.61 6.64
C THR A 52 7.30 16.26 7.92
N LEU A 53 6.60 16.26 9.04
CA LEU A 53 7.04 15.64 10.29
C LEU A 53 6.48 14.22 10.35
N ASN A 54 7.35 13.23 10.15
CA ASN A 54 6.95 11.83 10.21
C ASN A 54 6.82 11.38 11.67
N VAL A 55 5.59 11.17 12.11
CA VAL A 55 5.27 10.68 13.46
C VAL A 55 5.08 9.17 13.49
N ASP A 56 5.05 8.53 12.32
CA ASP A 56 4.89 7.10 12.19
C ASP A 56 6.24 6.40 12.10
N VAL A 57 6.68 5.92 13.27
CA VAL A 57 7.95 5.17 13.42
C VAL A 57 7.83 3.77 12.82
N TRP A 58 6.62 3.21 12.69
CA TRP A 58 6.43 1.89 12.09
C TRP A 58 6.95 1.87 10.64
N ASN A 59 6.68 2.93 9.88
CA ASN A 59 7.13 3.08 8.48
C ASN A 59 8.64 2.92 8.26
N PHE A 60 9.45 3.04 9.31
CA PHE A 60 10.90 2.98 9.19
C PHE A 60 11.38 1.58 8.84
N TRP A 61 10.53 0.55 8.97
CA TRP A 61 10.84 -0.80 8.50
C TRP A 61 11.21 -0.82 7.02
N HIS A 62 10.60 0.05 6.19
CA HIS A 62 10.94 0.17 4.77
C HIS A 62 12.39 0.57 4.55
N PHE A 63 12.85 1.56 5.32
CA PHE A 63 14.21 2.07 5.23
C PHE A 63 15.21 1.04 5.77
N ALA A 64 14.83 0.36 6.86
CA ALA A 64 15.61 -0.74 7.41
C ALA A 64 15.70 -1.89 6.42
N PHE A 65 14.63 -2.21 5.70
CA PHE A 65 14.61 -3.30 4.73
C PHE A 65 15.59 -3.02 3.60
N VAL A 66 15.51 -1.84 2.96
CA VAL A 66 16.43 -1.47 1.88
C VAL A 66 17.87 -1.38 2.38
N GLY A 67 18.10 -0.79 3.56
CA GLY A 67 19.43 -0.76 4.16
C GLY A 67 19.97 -2.17 4.47
N SER A 68 19.12 -3.07 4.94
CA SER A 68 19.48 -4.47 5.25
C SER A 68 19.89 -5.23 4.00
N LEU A 69 19.24 -4.99 2.85
CA LEU A 69 19.65 -5.57 1.57
C LEU A 69 21.05 -5.11 1.17
N VAL A 70 21.40 -3.85 1.42
CA VAL A 70 22.75 -3.34 1.16
C VAL A 70 23.77 -3.99 2.08
N VAL A 71 23.47 -4.15 3.37
CA VAL A 71 24.35 -4.88 4.29
C VAL A 71 24.52 -6.33 3.84
N ALA A 72 23.44 -7.01 3.48
CA ALA A 72 23.50 -8.39 3.00
C ALA A 72 24.34 -8.54 1.72
N ALA A 73 24.36 -7.52 0.85
CA ALA A 73 25.14 -7.55 -0.39
C ALA A 73 26.61 -7.11 -0.22
N THR A 74 26.91 -6.26 0.77
CA THR A 74 28.24 -5.61 0.92
C THR A 74 28.98 -5.97 2.19
N ASP A 75 28.32 -6.67 3.12
CA ASP A 75 28.78 -6.96 4.48
C ASP A 75 29.18 -5.71 5.29
N ASN A 76 28.64 -4.53 4.92
CA ASN A 76 29.00 -3.25 5.51
C ASN A 76 27.78 -2.51 6.08
N LEU A 77 27.70 -2.46 7.40
CA LEU A 77 26.61 -1.79 8.13
C LEU A 77 26.55 -0.27 7.84
N ALA A 78 27.68 0.41 7.69
CA ALA A 78 27.70 1.85 7.47
C ALA A 78 27.07 2.22 6.12
N TYR A 79 27.32 1.42 5.07
CA TYR A 79 26.64 1.59 3.78
C TYR A 79 25.15 1.32 3.87
N GLY A 80 24.75 0.28 4.62
CA GLY A 80 23.33 0.02 4.88
C GLY A 80 22.61 1.18 5.57
N ILE A 81 23.22 1.75 6.61
CA ILE A 81 22.68 2.91 7.33
C ILE A 81 22.62 4.15 6.43
N ALA A 82 23.67 4.41 5.64
CA ALA A 82 23.72 5.55 4.73
C ALA A 82 22.61 5.46 3.66
N VAL A 83 22.39 4.26 3.11
CA VAL A 83 21.31 4.04 2.14
C VAL A 83 19.94 4.15 2.82
N ALA A 84 19.75 3.58 4.01
CA ALA A 84 18.50 3.74 4.77
C ALA A 84 18.17 5.22 5.02
N ALA A 85 19.18 6.02 5.40
CA ALA A 85 19.03 7.47 5.58
C ALA A 85 18.63 8.19 4.29
N LEU A 86 19.24 7.84 3.16
CA LEU A 86 18.90 8.39 1.85
C LEU A 86 17.46 8.05 1.45
N VAL A 87 17.05 6.80 1.62
CA VAL A 87 15.69 6.34 1.30
C VAL A 87 14.65 7.01 2.20
N ALA A 88 14.97 7.19 3.49
CA ALA A 88 14.13 7.96 4.41
C ALA A 88 13.96 9.42 3.93
N ALA A 89 15.06 10.06 3.50
CA ALA A 89 15.03 11.41 2.97
C ALA A 89 14.16 11.51 1.71
N LEU A 90 14.34 10.59 0.76
CA LEU A 90 13.54 10.53 -0.47
C LEU A 90 12.05 10.31 -0.17
N SER A 91 11.72 9.41 0.76
CA SER A 91 10.34 9.17 1.17
C SER A 91 9.68 10.43 1.73
N LEU A 92 10.37 11.19 2.57
CA LEU A 92 9.89 12.45 3.14
C LEU A 92 9.67 13.54 2.08
N LEU A 93 10.56 13.62 1.09
CA LEU A 93 10.44 14.57 -0.02
C LEU A 93 9.25 14.23 -0.92
N PHE A 94 9.08 12.95 -1.27
CA PHE A 94 7.92 12.51 -2.05
C PHE A 94 6.60 12.66 -1.28
N ALA A 95 6.61 12.47 0.04
CA ALA A 95 5.44 12.68 0.88
C ALA A 95 4.97 14.13 0.87
N ASP A 96 5.90 15.09 1.01
CA ASP A 96 5.55 16.52 0.97
C ASP A 96 5.10 16.95 -0.43
N TRP A 97 5.77 16.45 -1.47
CA TRP A 97 5.40 16.73 -2.86
C TRP A 97 4.00 16.19 -3.21
N SER A 98 3.67 14.97 -2.80
CA SER A 98 2.37 14.34 -3.06
C SER A 98 1.26 14.81 -2.10
N ALA A 99 1.60 15.48 -1.01
CA ALA A 99 0.67 15.84 0.05
C ALA A 99 -0.57 16.56 -0.48
N ARG A 100 -0.42 17.56 -1.35
CA ARG A 100 -1.56 18.31 -1.88
C ARG A 100 -2.55 17.42 -2.64
N ALA A 101 -2.04 16.51 -3.47
CA ALA A 101 -2.88 15.60 -4.25
C ALA A 101 -3.60 14.60 -3.33
N VAL A 102 -2.89 14.05 -2.33
CA VAL A 102 -3.47 13.15 -1.33
C VAL A 102 -4.55 13.85 -0.52
N GLN A 103 -4.29 15.06 -0.01
CA GLN A 103 -5.25 15.82 0.78
C GLN A 103 -6.50 16.20 -0.04
N GLN A 104 -6.34 16.56 -1.31
CA GLN A 104 -7.47 16.86 -2.21
C GLN A 104 -8.32 15.63 -2.52
N PHE A 105 -7.69 14.47 -2.70
CA PHE A 105 -8.40 13.22 -3.02
C PHE A 105 -9.09 12.61 -1.80
N TYR A 106 -8.42 12.59 -0.64
CA TYR A 106 -8.92 11.95 0.57
C TYR A 106 -9.64 12.91 1.53
N GLY A 107 -9.57 14.23 1.29
CA GLY A 107 -10.29 15.24 2.07
C GLY A 107 -9.76 15.45 3.49
N VAL A 108 -8.54 15.02 3.80
CA VAL A 108 -7.93 15.20 5.13
C VAL A 108 -6.81 16.23 5.01
N PRO A 109 -6.96 17.43 5.58
CA PRO A 109 -5.94 18.47 5.47
C PRO A 109 -4.75 18.23 6.41
N GLY A 110 -3.59 18.76 6.00
CA GLY A 110 -2.37 18.81 6.81
C GLY A 110 -1.69 17.46 7.06
N ILE A 111 -2.06 16.42 6.31
CA ILE A 111 -1.39 15.12 6.34
C ILE A 111 -0.50 14.90 5.11
N SER A 112 0.44 13.97 5.25
CA SER A 112 1.28 13.44 4.19
C SER A 112 1.58 11.97 4.46
N VAL A 113 2.03 11.23 3.44
CA VAL A 113 2.25 9.78 3.55
C VAL A 113 3.72 9.45 3.22
N PRO A 114 4.64 9.50 4.21
CA PRO A 114 6.06 9.14 4.06
C PRO A 114 6.29 7.62 4.08
N HIS A 115 5.41 6.88 3.41
CA HIS A 115 5.45 5.44 3.28
C HIS A 115 6.12 5.05 1.96
N LEU A 116 7.26 4.36 2.01
CA LEU A 116 8.08 4.10 0.82
C LEU A 116 7.32 3.33 -0.26
N ALA A 117 6.47 2.37 0.12
CA ALA A 117 5.70 1.60 -0.86
C ALA A 117 4.72 2.47 -1.68
N SER A 118 4.20 3.55 -1.10
CA SER A 118 3.38 4.53 -1.80
C SER A 118 4.24 5.54 -2.57
N ALA A 119 5.35 5.98 -1.98
CA ALA A 119 6.25 6.97 -2.57
C ALA A 119 6.99 6.43 -3.82
N GLN A 120 7.37 5.15 -3.83
CA GLN A 120 8.14 4.56 -4.94
C GLN A 120 7.33 4.41 -6.24
N ILE A 121 6.02 4.19 -6.12
CA ILE A 121 5.12 4.03 -7.28
C ILE A 121 4.78 5.39 -7.89
N LEU A 122 4.91 6.46 -7.12
CA LEU A 122 4.48 7.79 -7.51
C LEU A 122 5.15 8.31 -8.80
N PRO A 123 6.48 8.23 -9.00
CA PRO A 123 7.09 8.61 -10.28
C PRO A 123 6.55 7.81 -11.47
N ILE A 124 6.36 6.50 -11.27
CA ILE A 124 5.81 5.60 -12.31
C ILE A 124 4.38 6.01 -12.64
N ALA A 125 3.55 6.27 -11.64
CA ALA A 125 2.17 6.70 -11.82
C ALA A 125 2.07 8.04 -12.58
N ILE A 126 2.94 9.01 -12.27
CA ILE A 126 3.00 10.30 -12.99
C ILE A 126 3.34 10.09 -14.46
N VAL A 127 4.37 9.28 -14.74
CA VAL A 127 4.80 9.00 -16.12
C VAL A 127 3.69 8.27 -16.88
N LEU A 128 3.06 7.27 -16.28
CA LEU A 128 1.96 6.55 -16.90
C LEU A 128 0.76 7.46 -17.16
N ASN A 129 0.37 8.32 -16.21
CA ASN A 129 -0.69 9.30 -16.41
C ASN A 129 -0.35 10.26 -17.56
N TRP A 130 0.89 10.78 -17.59
CA TRP A 130 1.36 11.67 -18.65
C TRP A 130 1.31 11.03 -20.05
N ILE A 131 1.56 9.72 -20.14
CA ILE A 131 1.42 8.95 -21.38
C ILE A 131 -0.06 8.79 -21.73
N MET A 132 -0.89 8.35 -20.78
CA MET A 132 -2.32 8.10 -21.00
C MET A 132 -3.07 9.36 -21.45
N ASP A 133 -2.73 10.52 -20.87
CA ASP A 133 -3.33 11.82 -21.21
C ASP A 133 -3.03 12.26 -22.66
N ARG A 134 -1.94 11.74 -23.25
CA ARG A 134 -1.53 12.04 -24.63
C ARG A 134 -2.10 11.08 -25.66
N ILE A 135 -2.59 9.91 -25.26
CA ILE A 135 -3.14 8.94 -26.20
C ILE A 135 -4.59 9.35 -26.52
N PRO A 136 -4.90 9.78 -27.76
CA PRO A 136 -6.25 10.18 -28.12
C PRO A 136 -7.20 8.99 -27.98
N GLY A 137 -8.30 9.18 -27.25
CA GLY A 137 -9.25 8.12 -26.93
C GLY A 137 -9.12 7.69 -25.47
N ILE A 138 -7.94 7.21 -25.05
CA ILE A 138 -7.67 6.83 -23.65
C ILE A 138 -7.80 8.05 -22.73
N ASN A 139 -7.32 9.21 -23.15
CA ASN A 139 -7.42 10.46 -22.40
C ASN A 139 -8.85 10.95 -22.13
N ARG A 140 -9.87 10.33 -22.75
CA ARG A 140 -11.29 10.62 -22.50
C ARG A 140 -11.98 9.55 -21.66
N ILE A 141 -11.30 8.44 -21.36
CA ILE A 141 -11.84 7.34 -20.57
C ILE A 141 -11.74 7.73 -19.09
N ASN A 142 -12.88 8.02 -18.48
CA ASN A 142 -12.98 8.19 -17.03
C ASN A 142 -13.82 7.03 -16.46
N ILE A 143 -13.13 5.99 -16.00
CA ILE A 143 -13.76 4.84 -15.34
C ILE A 143 -13.40 4.92 -13.86
N ASN A 144 -14.35 5.35 -13.05
CA ASN A 144 -14.29 5.25 -11.60
C ASN A 144 -15.34 4.23 -11.11
N THR A 145 -15.30 3.91 -9.82
CA THR A 145 -16.27 3.00 -9.19
C THR A 145 -17.71 3.44 -9.46
N ASP A 146 -18.01 4.73 -9.38
CA ASP A 146 -19.36 5.26 -9.63
C ASP A 146 -19.81 5.03 -11.08
N THR A 147 -18.91 5.13 -12.05
CA THR A 147 -19.19 4.88 -13.46
C THR A 147 -19.44 3.40 -13.72
N ILE A 148 -18.70 2.53 -13.03
CA ILE A 148 -18.89 1.08 -13.09
C ILE A 148 -20.25 0.71 -12.47
N GLU A 149 -20.57 1.22 -11.28
CA GLU A 149 -21.85 1.00 -10.61
C GLU A 149 -23.03 1.50 -11.47
N ARG A 150 -22.94 2.70 -12.06
CA ARG A 150 -23.99 3.24 -12.94
C ARG A 150 -24.22 2.40 -14.19
N ARG A 151 -23.17 1.77 -14.74
CA ARG A 151 -23.25 1.02 -15.99
C ARG A 151 -23.63 -0.44 -15.79
N PHE A 152 -23.11 -1.08 -14.74
CA PHE A 152 -23.29 -2.50 -14.46
C PHE A 152 -24.33 -2.76 -13.35
N GLY A 153 -24.88 -1.70 -12.74
CA GLY A 153 -25.85 -1.80 -11.66
C GLY A 153 -25.25 -2.55 -10.46
N VAL A 154 -26.03 -3.49 -9.92
CA VAL A 154 -25.66 -4.32 -8.77
C VAL A 154 -24.34 -5.09 -8.99
N PHE A 155 -24.00 -5.45 -10.23
CA PHE A 155 -22.74 -6.14 -10.52
C PHE A 155 -21.50 -5.24 -10.43
N GLY A 156 -21.69 -3.92 -10.45
CA GLY A 156 -20.61 -2.95 -10.28
C GLY A 156 -20.28 -2.63 -8.83
N GLU A 157 -21.10 -3.07 -7.88
CA GLU A 157 -20.86 -2.81 -6.46
C GLU A 157 -19.61 -3.57 -5.97
N PRO A 158 -18.69 -2.93 -5.23
CA PRO A 158 -17.48 -3.58 -4.72
C PRO A 158 -17.73 -4.90 -3.98
N VAL A 159 -18.84 -5.00 -3.24
CA VAL A 159 -19.24 -6.23 -2.52
C VAL A 159 -19.55 -7.37 -3.48
N VAL A 160 -20.29 -7.08 -4.56
CA VAL A 160 -20.67 -8.08 -5.57
C VAL A 160 -19.47 -8.48 -6.42
N MET A 161 -18.59 -7.52 -6.77
CA MET A 161 -17.30 -7.84 -7.39
C MET A 161 -16.44 -8.73 -6.48
N GLY A 162 -16.39 -8.42 -5.17
CA GLY A 162 -15.81 -9.25 -4.12
C GLY A 162 -16.30 -10.69 -4.16
N LEU A 163 -17.62 -10.86 -4.18
CA LEU A 163 -18.28 -12.16 -4.26
C LEU A 163 -17.89 -12.92 -5.52
N ILE A 164 -18.03 -12.30 -6.70
CA ILE A 164 -17.76 -12.95 -8.00
C ILE A 164 -16.30 -13.42 -8.07
N ILE A 165 -15.36 -12.56 -7.70
CA ILE A 165 -13.93 -12.89 -7.73
C ILE A 165 -13.62 -13.99 -6.71
N GLY A 166 -14.20 -13.93 -5.50
CA GLY A 166 -14.04 -14.97 -4.49
C GLY A 166 -14.61 -16.33 -4.92
N LEU A 167 -15.72 -16.35 -5.67
CA LEU A 167 -16.27 -17.58 -6.25
C LEU A 167 -15.35 -18.16 -7.32
N VAL A 168 -14.82 -17.33 -8.23
CA VAL A 168 -13.87 -17.76 -9.27
C VAL A 168 -12.60 -18.31 -8.64
N LEU A 169 -12.01 -17.58 -7.69
CA LEU A 169 -10.81 -18.01 -6.98
C LEU A 169 -11.06 -19.27 -6.16
N GLY A 170 -12.22 -19.36 -5.48
CA GLY A 170 -12.62 -20.55 -4.75
C GLY A 170 -12.74 -21.77 -5.66
N ALA A 171 -13.35 -21.61 -6.84
CA ALA A 171 -13.52 -22.70 -7.80
C ALA A 171 -12.16 -23.21 -8.29
N ILE A 172 -11.24 -22.31 -8.62
CA ILE A 172 -9.87 -22.66 -9.03
C ILE A 172 -9.09 -23.31 -7.87
N ALA A 173 -9.25 -22.81 -6.65
CA ALA A 173 -8.49 -23.28 -5.50
C ALA A 173 -8.95 -24.64 -4.98
N PHE A 174 -10.24 -24.98 -5.14
CA PHE A 174 -10.85 -26.12 -4.45
C PHE A 174 -11.53 -27.13 -5.38
N TYR A 175 -11.34 -27.06 -6.70
CA TYR A 175 -12.00 -27.97 -7.67
C TYR A 175 -11.82 -29.47 -7.36
N ASN A 176 -10.73 -29.86 -6.69
CA ASN A 176 -10.41 -31.24 -6.31
C ASN A 176 -10.37 -31.47 -4.79
N ALA A 177 -10.98 -30.59 -3.98
CA ALA A 177 -10.86 -30.62 -2.53
C ALA A 177 -11.72 -31.67 -1.81
N GLY A 178 -12.20 -32.71 -2.53
CA GLY A 178 -13.04 -33.79 -2.01
C GLY A 178 -14.43 -33.82 -2.62
N ASP A 179 -15.43 -34.20 -1.83
CA ASP A 179 -16.83 -34.28 -2.26
C ASP A 179 -17.38 -32.93 -2.75
N LEU A 180 -18.35 -32.99 -3.67
CA LEU A 180 -18.98 -31.81 -4.25
C LEU A 180 -19.54 -30.85 -3.19
N SER A 181 -20.08 -31.37 -2.08
CA SER A 181 -20.58 -30.58 -0.96
C SER A 181 -19.49 -29.76 -0.27
N VAL A 182 -18.29 -30.35 -0.09
CA VAL A 182 -17.12 -29.69 0.52
C VAL A 182 -16.55 -28.64 -0.41
N VAL A 183 -16.45 -28.96 -1.71
CA VAL A 183 -16.02 -28.00 -2.74
C VAL A 183 -16.97 -26.80 -2.75
N LEU A 184 -18.28 -27.03 -2.83
CA LEU A 184 -19.27 -25.95 -2.86
C LEU A 184 -19.20 -25.07 -1.62
N ALA A 185 -19.09 -25.66 -0.43
CA ALA A 185 -18.98 -24.92 0.82
C ALA A 185 -17.72 -24.04 0.88
N LYS A 186 -16.57 -24.56 0.43
CA LYS A 186 -15.32 -23.78 0.37
C LYS A 186 -15.36 -22.66 -0.66
N VAL A 187 -15.94 -22.92 -1.83
CA VAL A 187 -16.10 -21.92 -2.90
C VAL A 187 -17.02 -20.79 -2.44
N LEU A 188 -18.20 -21.12 -1.93
CA LEU A 188 -19.17 -20.15 -1.42
C LEU A 188 -18.62 -19.37 -0.22
N GLY A 189 -17.93 -20.07 0.70
CA GLY A 189 -17.27 -19.46 1.85
C GLY A 189 -16.19 -18.44 1.45
N THR A 190 -15.40 -18.77 0.41
CA THR A 190 -14.40 -17.85 -0.15
C THR A 190 -15.07 -16.62 -0.76
N GLY A 191 -16.11 -16.83 -1.57
CA GLY A 191 -16.94 -15.75 -2.13
C GLY A 191 -17.49 -14.81 -1.06
N MET A 192 -18.13 -15.36 -0.03
CA MET A 192 -18.71 -14.58 1.08
C MET A 192 -17.65 -13.84 1.90
N THR A 193 -16.47 -14.44 2.10
CA THR A 193 -15.39 -13.79 2.83
C THR A 193 -14.87 -12.58 2.08
N LEU A 194 -14.63 -12.68 0.76
CA LEU A 194 -14.17 -11.53 -0.02
C LEU A 194 -15.24 -10.44 -0.15
N ALA A 195 -16.52 -10.82 -0.27
CA ALA A 195 -17.63 -9.88 -0.22
C ALA A 195 -17.69 -9.13 1.13
N ALA A 196 -17.49 -9.85 2.25
CA ALA A 196 -17.47 -9.25 3.59
C ALA A 196 -16.29 -8.28 3.76
N VAL A 197 -15.10 -8.62 3.25
CA VAL A 197 -13.93 -7.73 3.28
C VAL A 197 -14.22 -6.44 2.51
N MET A 198 -14.84 -6.54 1.33
CA MET A 198 -15.23 -5.39 0.51
C MET A 198 -16.24 -4.47 1.19
N LEU A 199 -17.08 -5.01 2.08
CA LEU A 199 -18.02 -4.22 2.88
C LEU A 199 -17.35 -3.56 4.09
N LEU A 200 -16.51 -4.32 4.80
CA LEU A 200 -15.97 -3.93 6.11
C LEU A 200 -14.77 -2.98 5.98
N LEU A 201 -13.85 -3.26 5.05
CA LEU A 201 -12.57 -2.55 4.96
C LEU A 201 -12.74 -1.05 4.69
N PRO A 202 -13.57 -0.60 3.72
CA PRO A 202 -13.80 0.83 3.50
C PRO A 202 -14.40 1.52 4.74
N ARG A 203 -15.31 0.83 5.45
CA ARG A 203 -15.97 1.37 6.65
C ARG A 203 -15.00 1.54 7.81
N MET A 204 -14.13 0.57 8.03
CA MET A 204 -13.10 0.65 9.08
C MET A 204 -12.11 1.78 8.81
N VAL A 205 -11.70 1.96 7.54
CA VAL A 205 -10.81 3.07 7.17
C VAL A 205 -11.52 4.42 7.32
N LYS A 206 -12.81 4.53 6.99
CA LYS A 206 -13.56 5.77 7.23
C LYS A 206 -13.57 6.17 8.70
N ILE A 207 -13.81 5.21 9.61
CA ILE A 207 -13.76 5.45 11.06
C ILE A 207 -12.36 5.89 11.49
N LEU A 208 -11.31 5.26 10.95
CA LEU A 208 -9.93 5.67 11.21
C LEU A 208 -9.69 7.12 10.75
N MET A 209 -10.16 7.50 9.56
CA MET A 209 -10.00 8.85 9.02
C MET A 209 -10.74 9.90 9.86
N GLU A 210 -11.97 9.60 10.29
CA GLU A 210 -12.73 10.45 11.20
C GLU A 210 -11.98 10.64 12.54
N GLY A 211 -11.35 9.59 13.06
CA GLY A 211 -10.51 9.66 14.26
C GLY A 211 -9.19 10.40 14.06
N LEU A 212 -8.65 10.44 12.83
CA LEU A 212 -7.40 11.13 12.51
C LEU A 212 -7.57 12.64 12.33
N ILE A 213 -8.75 13.13 11.90
CA ILE A 213 -9.03 14.56 11.77
C ILE A 213 -8.70 15.34 13.06
N PRO A 214 -9.24 14.98 14.24
CA PRO A 214 -8.95 15.73 15.48
C PRO A 214 -7.48 15.63 15.91
N VAL A 215 -6.81 14.51 15.58
CA VAL A 215 -5.37 14.35 15.85
C VAL A 215 -4.55 15.25 14.94
N SER A 216 -4.89 15.33 13.65
CA SER A 216 -4.27 16.22 12.67
C SER A 216 -4.43 17.68 13.09
N ASP A 217 -5.65 18.09 13.49
CA ASP A 217 -5.93 19.45 13.94
C ASP A 217 -5.14 19.81 15.21
N ALA A 218 -5.09 18.91 16.19
CA ALA A 218 -4.32 19.10 17.43
C ALA A 218 -2.81 19.16 17.17
N ALA A 219 -2.28 18.28 16.31
CA ALA A 219 -0.88 18.28 15.91
C ALA A 219 -0.51 19.56 15.15
N GLN A 220 -1.36 20.02 14.23
CA GLN A 220 -1.20 21.28 13.52
C GLN A 220 -1.22 22.47 14.49
N ALA A 221 -2.13 22.50 15.46
CA ALA A 221 -2.19 23.56 16.47
C ALA A 221 -0.93 23.58 17.37
N PHE A 222 -0.48 22.40 17.81
CA PHE A 222 0.75 22.26 18.60
C PHE A 222 1.98 22.74 17.84
N VAL A 223 2.09 22.33 16.58
CA VAL A 223 3.17 22.75 15.68
C VAL A 223 3.12 24.26 15.45
N ARG A 224 1.98 24.82 15.02
CA ARG A 224 1.82 26.26 14.77
C ARG A 224 2.26 27.11 15.98
N LYS A 225 1.93 26.65 17.20
CA LYS A 225 2.37 27.31 18.45
C LYS A 225 3.89 27.31 18.64
N ARG A 226 4.60 26.31 18.12
CA ARG A 226 6.06 26.11 18.27
C ARG A 226 6.87 26.61 17.07
N THR A 227 6.30 26.61 15.87
CA THR A 227 7.00 26.93 14.61
C THR A 227 6.52 28.21 13.93
N GLY A 228 5.56 28.93 14.52
CA GLY A 228 5.00 30.18 13.96
C GLY A 228 4.16 29.92 12.71
N ASP A 229 4.32 30.76 11.68
CA ASP A 229 3.59 30.67 10.39
C ASP A 229 3.98 29.46 9.52
N ARG A 230 4.89 28.61 9.98
CA ARG A 230 5.34 27.47 9.20
C ARG A 230 4.31 26.35 9.24
N GLU A 231 3.66 26.11 8.11
CA GLU A 231 2.82 24.93 7.89
C GLU A 231 3.70 23.66 7.87
N LEU A 232 3.57 22.81 8.88
CA LEU A 232 4.07 21.43 8.82
C LEU A 232 2.93 20.47 8.52
N LEU A 233 3.29 19.36 7.89
CA LEU A 233 2.42 18.24 7.59
C LEU A 233 2.71 17.11 8.57
N VAL A 234 1.67 16.40 8.99
CA VAL A 234 1.80 15.20 9.81
C VAL A 234 1.97 13.99 8.88
N GLY A 235 3.10 13.30 8.98
CA GLY A 235 3.38 12.09 8.22
C GLY A 235 2.77 10.84 8.85
N LEU A 236 1.91 10.14 8.11
CA LEU A 236 1.15 8.97 8.56
C LEU A 236 1.32 7.75 7.64
N ASP A 237 0.94 6.55 8.11
CA ASP A 237 0.96 5.31 7.31
C ASP A 237 0.04 5.39 6.07
N SER A 238 0.42 4.67 5.01
CA SER A 238 -0.40 4.49 3.81
C SER A 238 -1.74 3.78 4.04
N ALA A 239 -1.94 3.13 5.19
CA ALA A 239 -3.18 2.46 5.58
C ALA A 239 -4.40 3.38 5.46
N ILE A 240 -4.21 4.69 5.65
CA ILE A 240 -5.25 5.71 5.49
C ILE A 240 -5.76 5.82 4.04
N LEU A 241 -4.94 5.41 3.07
CA LEU A 241 -5.23 5.51 1.63
C LEU A 241 -5.93 4.25 1.09
N ILE A 242 -5.67 3.09 1.71
CA ILE A 242 -6.10 1.76 1.22
C ILE A 242 -7.63 1.61 1.22
N GLY A 243 -8.33 2.33 2.10
CA GLY A 243 -9.78 2.23 2.22
C GLY A 243 -10.59 2.74 1.04
N HIS A 244 -9.95 3.39 0.05
CA HIS A 244 -10.66 3.92 -1.10
C HIS A 244 -11.21 2.76 -1.97
N PRO A 245 -12.51 2.72 -2.31
CA PRO A 245 -13.12 1.62 -3.06
C PRO A 245 -12.40 1.29 -4.38
N ALA A 246 -11.90 2.31 -5.08
CA ALA A 246 -11.13 2.12 -6.32
C ALA A 246 -9.81 1.37 -6.10
N ALA A 247 -9.10 1.62 -4.99
CA ALA A 247 -7.86 0.92 -4.67
C ALA A 247 -8.13 -0.55 -4.35
N ILE A 248 -9.17 -0.82 -3.56
CA ILE A 248 -9.56 -2.19 -3.16
C ILE A 248 -10.09 -2.97 -4.37
N SER A 249 -10.93 -2.35 -5.21
CA SER A 249 -11.46 -3.00 -6.42
C SER A 249 -10.35 -3.33 -7.41
N SER A 250 -9.40 -2.41 -7.61
CA SER A 250 -8.26 -2.63 -8.50
C SER A 250 -7.36 -3.74 -7.97
N SER A 251 -7.03 -3.75 -6.67
CA SER A 251 -6.20 -4.81 -6.08
C SER A 251 -6.88 -6.19 -6.20
N LEU A 252 -8.20 -6.26 -5.98
CA LEU A 252 -8.94 -7.52 -6.11
C LEU A 252 -8.93 -8.05 -7.54
N ILE A 253 -9.02 -7.20 -8.55
CA ILE A 253 -8.92 -7.60 -9.97
C ILE A 253 -7.49 -8.03 -10.31
N LEU A 254 -6.48 -7.33 -9.77
CA LEU A 254 -5.08 -7.63 -10.02
C LEU A 254 -4.63 -8.95 -9.38
N VAL A 255 -5.23 -9.39 -8.27
CA VAL A 255 -4.85 -10.65 -7.60
C VAL A 255 -5.01 -11.89 -8.50
N PRO A 256 -6.18 -12.18 -9.12
CA PRO A 256 -6.31 -13.28 -10.07
C PRO A 256 -5.35 -13.16 -11.25
N ILE A 257 -5.15 -11.94 -11.77
CA ILE A 257 -4.21 -11.69 -12.87
C ILE A 257 -2.79 -12.04 -12.45
N ALA A 258 -2.36 -11.61 -11.25
CA ALA A 258 -1.05 -11.91 -10.69
C ALA A 258 -0.86 -13.42 -10.47
N ILE A 259 -1.89 -14.13 -10.00
CA ILE A 259 -1.86 -15.60 -9.86
C ILE A 259 -1.72 -16.27 -11.24
N ILE A 260 -2.46 -15.83 -12.25
CA ILE A 260 -2.35 -16.40 -13.61
C ILE A 260 -0.96 -16.13 -14.18
N LEU A 261 -0.45 -14.89 -14.02
CA LEU A 261 0.90 -14.54 -14.44
C LEU A 261 1.96 -15.35 -13.70
N SER A 262 1.79 -15.58 -12.39
CA SER A 262 2.74 -16.40 -11.63
C SER A 262 2.80 -17.84 -12.15
N ILE A 263 1.71 -18.36 -12.71
CA ILE A 263 1.65 -19.67 -13.35
C ILE A 263 2.34 -19.66 -14.72
N ILE A 264 1.99 -18.70 -15.58
CA ILE A 264 2.40 -18.68 -16.99
C ILE A 264 3.84 -18.19 -17.17
N LEU A 265 4.34 -17.31 -16.30
CA LEU A 265 5.63 -16.66 -16.50
C LEU A 265 6.79 -17.68 -16.37
N PRO A 266 7.59 -17.90 -17.43
CA PRO A 266 8.68 -18.85 -17.39
C PRO A 266 9.75 -18.37 -16.40
N GLY A 267 10.26 -19.29 -15.57
CA GLY A 267 11.28 -18.99 -14.56
C GLY A 267 10.77 -18.35 -13.28
N ASN A 268 9.46 -18.05 -13.15
CA ASN A 268 8.91 -17.61 -11.87
C ASN A 268 9.04 -18.73 -10.81
N ARG A 269 9.36 -18.38 -9.57
CA ARG A 269 9.46 -19.33 -8.44
C ARG A 269 8.60 -18.91 -7.25
N VAL A 270 7.96 -17.74 -7.36
CA VAL A 270 7.19 -17.09 -6.29
C VAL A 270 5.69 -17.33 -6.51
N ILE A 271 4.95 -17.52 -5.41
CA ILE A 271 3.49 -17.54 -5.39
C ILE A 271 2.94 -16.77 -4.19
#